data_AF-A0A6M3J0F6-F1
#
_entry.id   AF-A0A6M3J0F6-F1
#
_cell.length_a   1.000
_cell.length_b   1.000
_cell.length_c   1.000
_cell.angle_alpha   90.00
_cell.angle_beta   90.00
_cell.angle_gamma   90.00
#
_symmetry.space_group_name_H-M   'P 1'
#
loop_
_entity.id
_entity.type
_entity.pdbx_description
1 polymer ?
#
loop_
_entity_poly.entity_id
_entity_poly.type
_entity_poly.pdbx_seq_one_letter_code
_entity_poly.pdbx_strand_id
1 'polypeptide(L)'
;MPHRVTSIAASAAITTAPCYVYGIHIEAAADAATVALANKATSGGTRVMGAKAAINGSDNAHFSGDPVFFGTGCYATITGTTPIIEIHWSPVKGNAS
;
A
#
# COMPACT_ATOMS: atom_id res chain seq x y z
N MET A 1 1.77 -6.83 -18.30
CA MET A 1 0.47 -6.52 -17.64
C MET A 1 0.62 -5.17 -16.94
N PRO A 2 -0.42 -4.32 -16.82
CA PRO A 2 -0.22 -2.99 -16.26
C PRO A 2 0.00 -3.10 -14.75
N HIS A 3 1.28 -3.07 -14.38
CA HIS A 3 1.72 -2.77 -13.04
C HIS A 3 1.51 -1.28 -12.80
N ARG A 4 0.89 -0.92 -11.67
CA ARG A 4 0.52 0.44 -11.30
C ARG A 4 1.24 0.81 -10.02
N VAL A 5 1.68 2.06 -9.95
CA VAL A 5 2.18 2.67 -8.72
C VAL A 5 1.20 3.77 -8.34
N THR A 6 0.74 3.77 -7.09
CA THR A 6 -0.13 4.81 -6.56
C THR A 6 0.56 5.47 -5.38
N SER A 7 0.89 6.75 -5.55
CA SER A 7 1.45 7.58 -4.50
C SER A 7 0.32 8.23 -3.71
N ILE A 8 0.35 8.10 -2.38
CA ILE A 8 -0.64 8.68 -1.47
C ILE A 8 0.05 9.39 -0.32
N ALA A 9 -0.55 10.48 0.14
CA ALA A 9 -0.09 11.25 1.31
C ALA A 9 -1.14 11.31 2.45
N ALA A 10 -2.32 10.72 2.22
CA ALA A 10 -3.41 10.63 3.18
C ALA A 10 -4.20 9.32 2.97
N SER A 11 -4.95 8.89 3.98
CA SER A 11 -5.78 7.68 3.91
C SER A 11 -6.75 7.76 2.73
N ALA A 12 -6.71 6.77 1.85
CA ALA A 12 -7.42 6.80 0.58
C ALA A 12 -7.66 5.40 0.01
N ALA A 13 -8.66 5.31 -0.88
CA ALA A 13 -8.83 4.15 -1.73
C ALA A 13 -7.72 4.13 -2.80
N ILE A 14 -7.01 3.00 -2.90
CA ILE A 14 -6.02 2.76 -3.96
C ILE A 14 -6.74 2.31 -5.23
N THR A 15 -7.72 1.44 -5.05
CA THR A 15 -8.63 0.96 -6.08
C THR A 15 -9.90 0.45 -5.42
N THR A 16 -11.03 0.68 -6.08
CA THR A 16 -12.34 0.14 -5.67
C THR A 16 -12.64 -1.22 -6.30
N ALA A 17 -11.80 -1.68 -7.23
CA ALA A 17 -11.88 -2.98 -7.88
C ALA A 17 -10.84 -3.97 -7.30
N PRO A 18 -11.05 -5.29 -7.45
CA PRO A 18 -10.09 -6.29 -6.99
C PRO A 18 -8.67 -6.06 -7.52
N CYS A 19 -7.66 -6.34 -6.70
CA CYS A 19 -6.27 -6.14 -7.09
C CYS A 19 -5.28 -7.07 -6.38
N TYR A 20 -4.07 -7.11 -6.92
CA TYR A 20 -2.90 -7.79 -6.38
C TYR A 20 -1.86 -6.74 -6.00
N VAL A 21 -1.45 -6.70 -4.73
CA VAL A 21 -0.42 -5.78 -4.21
C VAL A 21 0.93 -6.50 -4.16
N TYR A 22 1.93 -5.91 -4.80
CA TYR A 22 3.30 -6.45 -4.96
C TYR A 22 4.31 -5.79 -4.04
N GLY A 23 4.03 -4.58 -3.58
CA GLY A 23 4.94 -3.88 -2.69
C GLY A 23 4.38 -2.60 -2.14
N ILE A 24 5.02 -2.15 -1.07
CA ILE A 24 4.78 -0.87 -0.43
C ILE A 24 6.14 -0.24 -0.17
N HIS A 25 6.31 0.99 -0.64
CA HIS A 25 7.39 1.86 -0.24
C HIS A 25 6.80 2.96 0.64
N ILE A 26 7.44 3.24 1.77
CA ILE A 26 7.07 4.34 2.67
C ILE A 26 8.32 5.09 3.10
N GLU A 27 8.28 6.41 3.01
CA GLU A 27 9.30 7.31 3.54
C GLU A 27 8.66 8.27 4.55
N ALA A 28 9.29 8.38 5.70
CA ALA A 28 8.94 9.32 6.76
C ALA A 28 10.04 10.37 6.90
N ALA A 29 9.66 11.64 6.79
CA ALA A 29 10.57 12.75 7.02
C ALA A 29 10.53 13.20 8.49
N ALA A 30 9.55 14.01 8.85
CA ALA A 30 9.48 14.67 10.17
C ALA A 30 8.99 13.75 11.30
N ASP A 31 8.06 12.85 11.00
CA ASP A 31 7.42 11.96 11.98
C ASP A 31 7.43 10.51 11.48
N ALA A 32 7.42 9.56 12.42
CA ALA A 32 7.23 8.16 12.06
C ALA A 32 5.88 7.98 11.37
N ALA A 33 5.85 7.15 10.33
CA ALA A 33 4.67 6.93 9.53
C ALA A 33 4.34 5.45 9.40
N THR A 34 3.06 5.14 9.29
CA THR A 34 2.60 3.79 8.98
C THR A 34 1.56 3.83 7.89
N VAL A 35 1.52 2.77 7.11
CA VAL A 35 0.44 2.49 6.18
C VAL A 35 -0.10 1.10 6.45
N ALA A 36 -1.42 0.99 6.63
CA ALA A 36 -2.13 -0.27 6.74
C ALA A 36 -3.06 -0.42 5.53
N LEU A 37 -2.96 -1.54 4.83
CA LEU A 37 -3.83 -1.87 3.72
C LEU A 37 -4.93 -2.83 4.18
N ALA A 38 -6.18 -2.54 3.80
CA ALA A 38 -7.36 -3.34 4.08
C ALA A 38 -8.06 -3.78 2.79
N ASN A 39 -8.63 -4.99 2.80
CA ASN A 39 -9.47 -5.52 1.72
C ASN A 39 -10.87 -4.90 1.79
N LYS A 40 -10.96 -3.65 1.34
CA LYS A 40 -12.14 -2.79 1.28
C LYS A 40 -11.98 -1.74 0.18
N ALA A 41 -13.10 -1.32 -0.41
CA ALA A 41 -13.10 -0.30 -1.48
C ALA A 41 -13.01 1.15 -0.98
N THR A 42 -13.58 1.48 0.19
CA THR A 42 -13.92 2.88 0.51
C THR A 42 -13.39 3.40 1.84
N SER A 43 -13.36 2.60 2.91
CA SER A 43 -12.78 3.00 4.20
C SER A 43 -12.60 1.82 5.16
N GLY A 44 -11.59 1.94 6.03
CA GLY A 44 -11.39 1.08 7.19
C GLY A 44 -11.29 -0.42 6.90
N GLY A 45 -11.60 -1.23 7.92
CA GLY A 45 -11.66 -2.69 7.84
C GLY A 45 -10.48 -3.42 8.48
N THR A 46 -10.49 -4.75 8.35
CA THR A 46 -9.43 -5.61 8.88
C THR A 46 -8.17 -5.39 8.06
N ARG A 47 -7.09 -5.04 8.75
CA ARG A 47 -5.76 -4.92 8.16
C ARG A 47 -5.34 -6.26 7.57
N VAL A 48 -4.93 -6.25 6.31
CA VAL A 48 -4.33 -7.40 5.62
C VAL A 48 -2.82 -7.33 5.71
N MET A 49 -2.25 -6.14 5.53
CA MET A 49 -0.80 -5.92 5.49
C MET A 49 -0.48 -4.44 5.79
N GLY A 50 0.82 -4.09 5.79
CA GLY A 50 1.24 -2.70 5.89
C GLY A 50 2.74 -2.56 6.07
N ALA A 51 3.22 -1.32 6.06
CA ALA A 51 4.62 -0.96 6.26
C ALA A 51 4.74 0.14 7.32
N LYS A 52 5.94 0.31 7.90
CA LYS A 52 6.22 1.37 8.88
C LYS A 52 7.59 1.96 8.63
N ALA A 53 7.68 3.28 8.61
CA ALA A 53 8.95 4.00 8.56
C ALA A 53 9.16 4.78 9.87
N ALA A 54 10.38 4.71 10.40
CA ALA A 54 10.81 5.58 11.48
C ALA A 54 11.05 7.01 10.95
N ILE A 55 11.23 7.97 11.87
CA ILE A 55 11.62 9.35 11.53
C ILE A 55 12.89 9.33 10.68
N ASN A 56 12.93 10.12 9.60
CA ASN A 56 14.00 10.14 8.61
C ASN A 56 14.36 8.76 8.04
N GLY A 57 13.39 7.86 7.94
CA GLY A 57 13.57 6.48 7.52
C GLY A 57 12.70 6.10 6.33
N SER A 58 13.07 4.99 5.69
CA SER A 58 12.30 4.36 4.64
C SER A 58 12.08 2.88 4.96
N ASP A 59 10.93 2.33 4.56
CA ASP A 59 10.66 0.89 4.57
C ASP A 59 10.17 0.45 3.19
N ASN A 60 10.69 -0.69 2.74
CA ASN A 60 10.46 -1.28 1.42
C ASN A 60 9.94 -2.70 1.61
N ALA A 61 8.62 -2.82 1.77
CA ALA A 61 7.97 -4.12 1.85
C ALA A 61 7.68 -4.64 0.43
N HIS A 62 8.59 -5.43 -0.13
CA HIS A 62 8.41 -6.10 -1.43
C HIS A 62 7.98 -7.55 -1.25
N PHE A 63 6.88 -7.96 -1.89
CA PHE A 63 6.36 -9.32 -1.90
C PHE A 63 6.87 -10.04 -3.15
N SER A 64 8.15 -10.44 -3.11
CA SER A 64 8.75 -11.22 -4.20
C SER A 64 8.16 -12.63 -4.22
N GLY A 65 7.42 -12.98 -5.27
CA GLY A 65 6.93 -14.33 -5.53
C GLY A 65 5.41 -14.48 -5.49
N ASP A 66 4.73 -13.93 -4.48
CA ASP A 66 3.27 -13.99 -4.37
C ASP A 66 2.67 -12.65 -3.89
N PRO A 67 1.98 -11.91 -4.78
CA PRO A 67 1.30 -10.69 -4.38
C PRO A 67 0.11 -10.98 -3.48
N VAL A 68 -0.22 -10.02 -2.62
CA VAL A 68 -1.37 -10.11 -1.73
C VAL A 68 -2.65 -9.76 -2.50
N PHE A 69 -3.65 -10.63 -2.46
CA PHE A 69 -4.92 -10.41 -3.15
C PHE A 69 -5.95 -9.67 -2.30
N PHE A 70 -6.54 -8.62 -2.87
CA PHE A 70 -7.59 -7.79 -2.30
C PHE A 70 -8.86 -7.94 -3.14
N GLY A 71 -9.81 -8.75 -2.66
CA GLY A 71 -10.98 -9.17 -3.42
C GLY A 71 -12.10 -8.15 -3.58
N THR A 72 -12.12 -7.07 -2.79
CA THR A 72 -13.19 -6.04 -2.82
C THR A 72 -12.69 -4.63 -3.13
N GLY A 73 -11.39 -4.48 -3.38
CA GLY A 73 -10.70 -3.20 -3.41
C GLY A 73 -9.62 -3.11 -2.34
N CYS A 74 -8.77 -2.09 -2.46
CA CYS A 74 -7.68 -1.84 -1.54
C CYS A 74 -7.80 -0.43 -0.99
N TYR A 75 -7.95 -0.31 0.32
CA TYR A 75 -7.95 0.96 1.04
C TYR A 75 -6.70 1.07 1.92
N ALA A 76 -6.02 2.20 1.85
CA ALA A 76 -4.87 2.51 2.67
C ALA A 76 -5.26 3.46 3.81
N THR A 77 -4.97 3.06 5.03
CA THR A 77 -5.02 3.92 6.22
C THR A 77 -3.61 4.35 6.55
N ILE A 78 -3.39 5.67 6.60
CA ILE A 78 -2.09 6.28 6.86
C ILE A 78 -2.12 6.95 8.22
N THR A 79 -1.07 6.75 9.00
CA THR A 79 -0.78 7.52 10.21
C THR A 79 0.56 8.21 10.07
N GLY A 80 0.71 9.38 10.67
CA GLY A 80 1.91 10.20 10.55
C GLY A 80 1.69 11.40 9.62
N THR A 81 2.59 12.35 9.69
CA THR A 81 2.47 13.65 9.03
C THR A 81 3.34 13.66 7.78
N THR A 82 2.73 13.96 6.63
CA THR A 82 3.41 14.10 5.32
C THR A 82 4.31 12.92 4.89
N PRO A 83 3.90 11.64 5.03
CA PRO A 83 4.68 10.54 4.47
C PRO A 83 4.56 10.50 2.94
N ILE A 84 5.61 10.00 2.30
CA ILE A 84 5.55 9.55 0.91
C ILE A 84 5.28 8.06 0.96
N ILE A 85 4.14 7.63 0.42
CA ILE A 85 3.80 6.20 0.34
C ILE A 85 3.51 5.84 -1.10
N GLU A 86 4.19 4.82 -1.62
CA GLU A 86 3.95 4.26 -2.93
C GLU A 86 3.49 2.81 -2.80
N ILE A 87 2.37 2.49 -3.43
CA ILE A 87 1.80 1.14 -3.43
C ILE A 87 1.85 0.58 -4.83
N HIS A 88 2.51 -0.57 -4.96
CA HIS A 88 2.74 -1.28 -6.21
C HIS A 88 1.66 -2.35 -6.37
N TRP A 89 0.80 -2.24 -7.39
CA TRP A 89 -0.34 -3.13 -7.56
C TRP A 89 -0.72 -3.39 -9.02
N SER A 90 -1.52 -4.44 -9.27
CA SER A 90 -2.11 -4.72 -10.58
C SER A 90 -3.53 -5.29 -10.46
N PRO A 91 -4.44 -5.01 -11.39
CA PRO A 91 -5.77 -5.65 -11.41
C PRO A 91 -5.72 -7.15 -11.73
N VAL A 92 -4.59 -7.66 -12.23
CA VAL A 92 -4.38 -9.08 -12.60
C VAL A 92 -3.15 -9.64 -11.89
N LYS A 93 -3.14 -10.95 -11.61
CA LYS A 93 -1.94 -11.62 -11.09
C LYS A 93 -0.91 -11.68 -12.21
N GLY A 94 0.28 -11.17 -11.95
CA GLY A 94 1.45 -11.20 -12.80
C GLY A 94 2.70 -11.49 -11.94
N ASN A 95 3.85 -11.62 -12.59
CA ASN A 95 5.10 -11.76 -11.87
C ASN A 95 5.55 -10.39 -11.35
N ALA A 96 6.12 -10.35 -10.13
CA ALA A 96 6.89 -9.21 -9.66
C ALA A 96 8.15 -9.12 -10.53
N SER A 97 8.11 -8.34 -11.61
CA SER A 97 9.24 -8.11 -12.52
C SER A 97 9.98 -6.85 -12.10
#